data_AF-A0A2E4YXS3-F1
#
_entry.id   AF-A0A2E4YXS3-F1
#
_cell.length_a   1.000
_cell.length_b   1.000
_cell.length_c   1.000
_cell.angle_alpha   90.00
_cell.angle_beta   90.00
_cell.angle_gamma   90.00
#
_symmetry.space_group_name_H-M   'P 1'
#
loop_
_entity.id
_entity.type
_entity.pdbx_description
1 polymer ?
#
loop_
_entity_poly.entity_id
_entity_poly.type
_entity_poly.pdbx_seq_one_letter_code
_entity_poly.pdbx_strand_id
1 'polypeptide(L)'
;MADDEQEESDAGNDDSEVTSDQIVDGIIDYIKKVDKSVAEVFKVIDLNSDKRISGPELQTWLKEVGIADLAPPDVMMTLGLIDENKDGYISLSELRSAVGEKASALGLLLEAVEDIVDSAVEGAKELVEDAKRVWDTEQSLLAAAFPNLPWLADKRVNRGIIVFSLVGGLLYLYNAFIGLARTAPGAPRDHSLDLTAMLIPGYDYGGHNSALAPHFDPLSFLVFVGLGALLFFAQYSTPPMDGGGATAPPAAASEDTSEEE
;
A
#
# COMPACT_ATOMS: atom_id res chain seq x y z
N MET A 1 12.84 49.76 44.65
CA MET A 1 13.83 49.50 43.58
C MET A 1 13.48 48.13 43.05
N ALA A 2 13.05 48.10 41.79
CA ALA A 2 12.55 46.97 40.99
C ALA A 2 11.22 46.39 41.51
N ASP A 3 10.06 46.81 41.01
CA ASP A 3 9.53 46.81 39.63
C ASP A 3 8.99 45.44 39.19
N ASP A 4 7.75 45.53 38.71
CA ASP A 4 6.87 44.55 38.08
C ASP A 4 7.58 43.57 37.14
N GLU A 5 7.13 42.32 37.14
CA GLU A 5 6.83 41.59 35.89
C GLU A 5 5.61 40.69 36.12
N GLN A 6 4.46 41.12 35.58
CA GLN A 6 3.29 40.29 35.37
C GLN A 6 3.57 39.40 34.15
N GLU A 7 3.54 38.08 34.33
CA GLU A 7 3.53 37.12 33.22
C GLU A 7 2.15 37.15 32.54
N GLU A 8 2.00 37.99 31.51
CA GLU A 8 1.00 37.77 30.47
C GLU A 8 1.54 36.66 29.54
N SER A 9 1.07 35.43 29.76
CA SER A 9 1.27 34.35 28.79
C SER A 9 0.26 34.51 27.67
N ASP A 10 0.75 35.15 26.60
CA ASP A 10 0.24 35.17 25.23
C ASP A 10 -0.48 33.87 24.86
N ALA A 11 -1.81 33.95 24.77
CA ALA A 11 -2.62 32.90 24.20
C ALA A 11 -2.30 32.86 22.70
N GLY A 12 -1.48 31.89 22.30
CA GLY A 12 -1.20 31.59 20.90
C GLY A 12 -2.50 31.43 20.12
N ASN A 13 -2.86 32.50 19.42
CA ASN A 13 -3.91 32.49 18.42
C ASN A 13 -3.36 31.68 17.26
N ASP A 14 -3.87 30.46 17.09
CA ASP A 14 -3.61 29.60 15.94
C ASP A 14 -4.36 30.20 14.74
N ASP A 15 -3.92 31.39 14.31
CA ASP A 15 -4.35 32.05 13.09
C ASP A 15 -3.63 31.36 11.94
N SER A 16 -4.05 30.12 11.64
CA SER A 16 -3.75 29.53 10.34
C SER A 16 -4.40 30.45 9.30
N GLU A 17 -3.59 31.31 8.66
CA GLU A 17 -4.01 32.18 7.56
C GLU A 17 -4.74 31.32 6.52
N VAL A 18 -6.07 31.42 6.48
CA VAL A 18 -6.88 30.70 5.49
C VAL A 18 -6.56 31.30 4.14
N THR A 19 -5.99 30.50 3.24
CA THR A 19 -5.57 30.99 1.93
C THR A 19 -6.78 31.25 1.04
N SER A 20 -6.63 32.19 0.10
CA SER A 20 -7.71 32.56 -0.83
C SER A 20 -8.21 31.37 -1.67
N ASP A 21 -7.34 30.39 -1.99
CA ASP A 21 -7.74 29.16 -2.66
C ASP A 21 -8.65 28.26 -1.81
N GLN A 22 -8.38 28.15 -0.51
CA GLN A 22 -9.21 27.39 0.43
C GLN A 22 -10.61 27.98 0.58
N ILE A 23 -10.74 29.31 0.43
CA ILE A 23 -12.04 29.97 0.48
C ILE A 23 -12.86 29.65 -0.77
N VAL A 24 -12.22 29.66 -1.96
CA VAL A 24 -12.88 29.24 -3.20
C VAL A 24 -13.32 27.76 -3.13
N ASP A 25 -12.48 26.89 -2.55
CA ASP A 25 -12.86 25.49 -2.30
C ASP A 25 -14.02 25.37 -1.32
N GLY A 26 -14.01 26.14 -0.23
CA GLY A 26 -15.12 26.21 0.73
C GLY A 26 -16.43 26.65 0.09
N ILE A 27 -16.38 27.60 -0.86
CA ILE A 27 -17.55 28.04 -1.64
C ILE A 27 -18.09 26.88 -2.49
N ILE A 28 -17.22 26.18 -3.22
CA ILE A 28 -17.58 25.05 -4.08
C ILE A 28 -18.19 23.91 -3.24
N ASP A 29 -17.57 23.59 -2.11
CA ASP A 29 -18.04 22.54 -1.21
C ASP A 29 -19.38 22.90 -0.57
N TYR A 30 -19.59 24.17 -0.19
CA TYR A 30 -20.89 24.63 0.29
C TYR A 30 -21.96 24.47 -0.79
N ILE A 31 -21.71 24.92 -2.02
CA ILE A 31 -22.65 24.81 -3.15
C ILE A 31 -23.06 23.35 -3.36
N LYS A 32 -22.09 22.41 -3.35
CA LYS A 32 -22.35 20.97 -3.44
C LYS A 32 -23.16 20.44 -2.26
N LYS A 33 -22.79 20.83 -1.04
CA LYS A 33 -23.42 20.37 0.20
C LYS A 33 -24.89 20.76 0.30
N VAL A 34 -25.25 21.96 -0.17
CA VAL A 34 -26.64 22.44 -0.11
C VAL A 34 -27.48 22.02 -1.32
N ASP A 35 -26.89 21.30 -2.29
CA ASP A 35 -27.54 20.85 -3.53
C ASP A 35 -28.30 21.97 -4.25
N LYS A 36 -27.65 23.14 -4.37
CA LYS A 36 -28.21 24.31 -5.07
C LYS A 36 -27.34 24.68 -6.24
N SER A 37 -27.96 25.28 -7.26
CA SER A 37 -27.20 25.87 -8.36
C SER A 37 -26.39 27.08 -7.89
N VAL A 38 -25.29 27.38 -8.59
CA VAL A 38 -24.48 28.58 -8.36
C VAL A 38 -25.33 29.86 -8.36
N ALA A 39 -26.38 29.92 -9.20
CA ALA A 39 -27.28 31.07 -9.27
C ALA A 39 -28.20 31.22 -8.05
N GLU A 40 -28.56 30.12 -7.39
CA GLU A 40 -29.34 30.17 -6.16
C GLU A 40 -28.48 30.55 -4.97
N VAL A 41 -27.24 30.06 -4.91
CA VAL A 41 -26.29 30.49 -3.87
C VAL A 41 -25.92 31.95 -4.07
N PHE A 42 -25.68 32.40 -5.31
CA PHE A 42 -25.43 33.82 -5.61
C PHE A 42 -26.51 34.74 -5.04
N LYS A 43 -27.79 34.37 -5.17
CA LYS A 43 -28.92 35.15 -4.61
C LYS A 43 -28.95 35.18 -3.08
N VAL A 44 -28.33 34.21 -2.42
CA VAL A 44 -28.24 34.20 -0.95
C VAL A 44 -27.14 35.15 -0.48
N ILE A 45 -26.07 35.30 -1.27
CA ILE A 45 -24.93 36.18 -0.97
C ILE A 45 -25.25 37.64 -1.32
N ASP A 46 -25.93 37.87 -2.45
CA ASP A 46 -26.40 39.18 -2.92
C ASP A 46 -27.56 39.69 -2.04
N LEU A 47 -27.22 40.21 -0.86
CA LEU A 47 -28.17 40.63 0.18
C LEU A 47 -29.01 41.82 -0.28
N ASN A 48 -28.43 42.74 -1.04
CA ASN A 48 -29.10 43.95 -1.51
C ASN A 48 -29.82 43.76 -2.87
N SER A 49 -29.65 42.60 -3.51
CA SER A 49 -30.23 42.24 -4.81
C SER A 49 -29.79 43.15 -5.97
N ASP A 50 -28.59 43.71 -5.91
CA ASP A 50 -28.01 44.56 -6.96
C ASP A 50 -27.39 43.77 -8.12
N LYS A 51 -27.45 42.43 -8.03
CA LYS A 51 -26.92 41.44 -8.99
C LYS A 51 -25.40 41.35 -9.02
N ARG A 52 -24.74 41.84 -7.97
CA ARG A 52 -23.30 41.79 -7.79
C ARG A 52 -23.04 41.40 -6.33
N ILE A 53 -21.90 40.77 -6.06
CA ILE A 53 -21.49 40.48 -4.70
C ILE A 53 -20.34 41.43 -4.35
N SER A 54 -20.57 42.25 -3.34
CA SER A 54 -19.55 43.12 -2.75
C SER A 54 -18.72 42.40 -1.70
N GLY A 55 -17.55 42.96 -1.35
CA GLY A 55 -16.70 42.41 -0.28
C GLY A 55 -17.41 42.24 1.06
N PRO A 56 -18.16 43.23 1.56
CA PRO A 56 -18.93 43.09 2.80
C PRO A 56 -19.98 41.96 2.75
N GLU A 57 -20.65 41.77 1.61
CA GLU A 57 -21.62 40.69 1.43
C GLU A 57 -20.93 39.32 1.43
N LEU A 58 -19.81 39.20 0.71
CA LEU A 58 -18.99 37.99 0.71
C LEU A 58 -18.48 37.66 2.12
N GLN A 59 -17.94 38.66 2.84
CA GLN A 59 -17.43 38.50 4.20
C GLN A 59 -18.51 38.04 5.17
N THR A 60 -19.67 38.70 5.13
CA THR A 60 -20.81 38.37 5.99
C THR A 60 -21.26 36.95 5.74
N TRP A 61 -21.45 36.58 4.47
CA TRP A 61 -21.89 35.26 4.10
C TRP A 61 -20.88 34.17 4.47
N LEU A 62 -19.59 34.34 4.17
CA LEU A 62 -18.53 33.38 4.51
C LEU A 62 -18.48 33.07 6.02
N LYS A 63 -18.69 34.10 6.84
CA LYS A 63 -18.77 33.99 8.29
C LYS A 63 -20.05 33.25 8.73
N GLU A 64 -21.19 33.60 8.16
CA GLU A 64 -22.49 33.00 8.49
C GLU A 64 -22.56 31.51 8.18
N VAL A 65 -21.99 31.08 7.05
CA VAL A 65 -21.97 29.65 6.67
C VAL A 65 -20.82 28.88 7.32
N GLY A 66 -19.97 29.56 8.08
CA GLY A 66 -18.84 28.95 8.81
C GLY A 66 -17.69 28.50 7.92
N ILE A 67 -17.50 29.14 6.75
CA ILE A 67 -16.35 28.86 5.88
C ILE A 67 -15.10 29.59 6.39
N ALA A 68 -15.21 30.89 6.68
CA ALA A 68 -14.11 31.70 7.19
C ALA A 68 -14.60 33.02 7.82
N ASP A 69 -13.89 33.52 8.83
CA ASP A 69 -14.07 34.86 9.40
C ASP A 69 -12.90 35.75 8.98
N LEU A 70 -13.03 36.37 7.80
CA LEU A 70 -11.93 37.07 7.14
C LEU A 70 -11.84 38.53 7.55
N ALA A 71 -10.62 39.08 7.66
CA ALA A 71 -10.43 40.52 7.79
C ALA A 71 -10.65 41.22 6.42
N PRO A 72 -10.98 42.53 6.40
CA PRO A 72 -11.25 43.24 5.14
C PRO A 72 -10.17 43.12 4.04
N PRO A 73 -8.85 43.11 4.35
CA PRO A 73 -7.81 42.89 3.33
C PRO A 73 -7.89 41.50 2.67
N ASP A 74 -8.16 40.46 3.45
CA ASP A 74 -8.19 39.06 2.99
C ASP A 74 -9.44 38.80 2.16
N VAL A 75 -10.55 39.47 2.49
CA VAL A 75 -11.77 39.49 1.68
C VAL A 75 -11.48 40.06 0.29
N MET A 76 -10.72 41.16 0.21
CA MET A 76 -10.36 41.78 -1.07
C MET A 76 -9.43 40.90 -1.90
N MET A 77 -8.50 40.20 -1.24
CA MET A 77 -7.62 39.23 -1.90
C MET A 77 -8.42 38.07 -2.49
N THR A 78 -9.38 37.54 -1.73
CA THR A 78 -10.27 36.45 -2.15
C THR A 78 -11.21 36.89 -3.28
N LEU A 79 -11.76 38.10 -3.19
CA LEU A 79 -12.52 38.73 -4.26
C LEU A 79 -11.73 38.75 -5.56
N GLY A 80 -10.46 39.17 -5.50
CA GLY A 80 -9.58 39.27 -6.65
C GLY A 80 -9.25 37.95 -7.36
N LEU A 81 -9.51 36.79 -6.74
CA LEU A 81 -9.39 35.50 -7.40
C LEU A 81 -10.58 35.18 -8.32
N ILE A 82 -11.76 35.71 -8.01
CA ILE A 82 -13.01 35.43 -8.73
C ILE A 82 -13.37 36.60 -9.66
N ASP A 83 -13.09 37.84 -9.26
CA ASP A 83 -13.30 39.07 -10.03
C ASP A 83 -12.29 39.18 -11.19
N GLU A 84 -12.59 38.49 -12.30
CA GLU A 84 -11.78 38.49 -13.52
C GLU A 84 -11.66 39.89 -14.14
N ASN A 85 -12.75 40.67 -14.11
CA ASN A 85 -12.82 41.96 -14.80
C ASN A 85 -12.27 43.12 -13.95
N LYS A 86 -12.02 42.89 -12.66
CA LYS A 86 -11.45 43.81 -11.66
C LYS A 86 -12.30 45.04 -11.40
N ASP A 87 -13.63 44.92 -11.50
CA ASP A 87 -14.56 46.00 -11.18
C ASP A 87 -14.83 46.13 -9.67
N GLY A 88 -14.27 45.23 -8.86
CA GLY A 88 -14.40 45.20 -7.41
C GLY A 88 -15.61 44.42 -6.91
N TYR A 89 -16.34 43.75 -7.81
CA TYR A 89 -17.52 42.96 -7.49
C TYR A 89 -17.48 41.60 -8.20
N ILE A 90 -18.13 40.59 -7.61
CA ILE A 90 -18.32 39.31 -8.28
C ILE A 90 -19.68 39.30 -8.96
N SER A 91 -19.69 39.11 -10.27
CA SER A 91 -20.90 38.82 -11.04
C SER A 91 -21.23 37.32 -11.02
N LEU A 92 -22.48 36.98 -11.34
CA LEU A 92 -22.90 35.57 -11.47
C LEU A 92 -22.08 34.80 -12.51
N SER A 93 -21.63 35.49 -13.57
CA SER A 93 -20.82 34.88 -14.63
C SER A 93 -19.44 34.50 -14.10
N GLU A 94 -18.77 35.39 -13.38
CA GLU A 94 -17.46 35.15 -12.76
C GLU A 94 -17.51 34.03 -11.74
N LEU A 95 -18.52 34.03 -10.86
CA LEU A 95 -18.71 32.95 -9.89
C LEU A 95 -18.92 31.59 -10.58
N ARG A 96 -19.70 31.55 -11.67
CA ARG A 96 -19.91 30.32 -12.46
C ARG A 96 -18.65 29.84 -13.14
N SER A 97 -17.85 30.75 -13.71
CA SER A 97 -16.58 30.41 -14.34
C SER A 97 -15.62 29.81 -13.31
N ALA A 98 -15.41 30.47 -12.18
CA ALA A 98 -14.51 30.01 -11.13
C ALA A 98 -14.91 28.63 -10.56
N VAL A 99 -16.21 28.42 -10.29
CA VAL A 99 -16.73 27.13 -9.82
C VAL A 99 -16.62 26.07 -10.92
N GLY A 100 -16.94 26.42 -12.17
CA GLY A 100 -16.94 25.49 -13.30
C GLY A 100 -15.55 25.01 -13.70
N GLU A 101 -14.56 25.91 -13.75
CA GLU A 101 -13.17 25.56 -14.08
C GLU A 101 -12.58 24.62 -13.02
N LYS A 102 -12.74 24.97 -11.75
CA LYS A 102 -12.21 24.17 -10.64
C LYS A 102 -12.95 22.84 -10.49
N ALA A 103 -14.28 22.82 -10.65
CA ALA A 103 -15.05 21.57 -10.63
C ALA A 103 -14.73 20.67 -11.83
N SER A 104 -14.46 21.23 -13.02
CA SER A 104 -14.05 20.45 -14.19
C SER A 104 -12.66 19.85 -14.00
N ALA A 105 -11.71 20.61 -13.47
CA ALA A 105 -10.38 20.10 -13.16
C ALA A 105 -10.44 19.00 -12.09
N LEU A 106 -11.24 19.18 -11.05
CA LEU A 106 -11.46 18.17 -10.01
C LEU A 106 -12.20 16.94 -10.56
N GLY A 107 -13.16 17.10 -11.48
CA GLY A 107 -13.86 15.98 -12.11
C GLY A 107 -12.94 15.10 -12.95
N LEU A 108 -12.04 15.72 -13.73
CA LEU A 108 -11.03 15.00 -14.51
C LEU A 108 -10.04 14.26 -13.60
N LEU A 109 -9.66 14.86 -12.47
CA LEU A 109 -8.80 14.21 -11.48
C LEU A 109 -9.53 13.06 -10.77
N LEU A 110 -10.82 13.21 -10.46
CA LEU A 110 -11.60 12.18 -9.78
C LEU A 110 -11.75 10.93 -10.66
N GLU A 111 -12.11 11.10 -11.93
CA GLU A 111 -12.23 9.99 -12.90
C GLU A 111 -10.91 9.22 -13.03
N ALA A 112 -9.79 9.95 -13.17
CA ALA A 112 -8.47 9.33 -13.25
C ALA A 112 -8.07 8.60 -11.95
N VAL A 113 -8.48 9.11 -10.78
CA VAL A 113 -8.21 8.47 -9.49
C VAL A 113 -9.08 7.24 -9.29
N GLU A 114 -10.36 7.27 -9.67
CA GLU A 114 -11.27 6.12 -9.59
C GLU A 114 -10.73 4.94 -10.41
N ASP A 115 -10.28 5.18 -11.65
CA ASP A 115 -9.66 4.16 -12.49
C ASP A 115 -8.40 3.54 -11.86
N ILE A 116 -7.56 4.36 -11.22
CA ILE A 116 -6.35 3.89 -10.52
C ILE A 116 -6.74 3.03 -9.31
N VAL A 117 -7.74 3.46 -8.54
CA VAL A 117 -8.23 2.72 -7.37
C VAL A 117 -8.81 1.38 -7.79
N ASP A 118 -9.64 1.35 -8.83
CA ASP A 118 -10.24 0.12 -9.33
C ASP A 118 -9.18 -0.87 -9.84
N SER A 119 -8.19 -0.38 -10.58
CA SER A 119 -7.04 -1.19 -11.04
C SER A 119 -6.25 -1.77 -9.87
N ALA A 120 -5.94 -0.95 -8.86
CA ALA A 120 -5.22 -1.40 -7.67
C ALA A 120 -6.03 -2.43 -6.85
N VAL A 121 -7.34 -2.21 -6.72
CA VAL A 121 -8.26 -3.14 -6.04
C VAL A 121 -8.32 -4.46 -6.79
N GLU A 122 -8.43 -4.45 -8.11
CA GLU A 122 -8.50 -5.67 -8.91
C GLU A 122 -7.19 -6.45 -8.84
N GLY A 123 -6.03 -5.77 -8.93
CA GLY A 123 -4.73 -6.40 -8.72
C GLY A 123 -4.57 -7.03 -7.32
N ALA A 124 -5.10 -6.37 -6.28
CA ALA A 124 -5.11 -6.94 -4.94
C ALA A 124 -6.01 -8.19 -4.84
N LYS A 125 -7.18 -8.19 -5.50
CA LYS A 125 -8.05 -9.38 -5.55
C LYS A 125 -7.38 -10.53 -6.30
N GLU A 126 -6.72 -10.26 -7.41
CA GLU A 126 -5.98 -11.27 -8.19
C GLU A 126 -4.93 -11.95 -7.31
N LEU A 127 -4.11 -11.18 -6.60
CA LEU A 127 -3.11 -11.71 -5.66
C LEU A 127 -3.74 -12.57 -4.55
N VAL A 128 -4.89 -12.16 -4.01
CA VAL A 128 -5.60 -12.92 -2.97
C VAL A 128 -6.15 -14.24 -3.51
N GLU A 129 -6.76 -14.24 -4.69
CA GLU A 129 -7.28 -15.46 -5.31
C GLU A 129 -6.15 -16.41 -5.72
N ASP A 130 -5.02 -15.91 -6.22
CA ASP A 130 -3.84 -16.72 -6.49
C ASP A 130 -3.25 -17.34 -5.22
N ALA A 131 -3.12 -16.54 -4.16
CA ALA A 131 -2.66 -17.03 -2.85
C ALA A 131 -3.60 -18.12 -2.32
N LYS A 132 -4.90 -17.93 -2.45
CA LYS A 132 -5.93 -18.91 -2.05
C LYS A 132 -5.87 -20.18 -2.89
N ARG A 133 -5.67 -20.08 -4.20
CA ARG A 133 -5.49 -21.22 -5.12
C ARG A 133 -4.29 -22.07 -4.69
N VAL A 134 -3.18 -21.44 -4.39
CA VAL A 134 -1.95 -22.10 -3.89
C VAL A 134 -2.16 -22.71 -2.51
N TRP A 135 -2.88 -22.02 -1.63
CA TRP A 135 -3.17 -22.46 -0.26
C TRP A 135 -4.11 -23.67 -0.19
N ASP A 136 -5.02 -23.82 -1.14
CA ASP A 136 -6.06 -24.87 -1.15
C ASP A 136 -5.79 -26.02 -2.15
N THR A 137 -4.59 -26.09 -2.73
CA THR A 137 -4.27 -27.13 -3.72
C THR A 137 -4.13 -28.54 -3.09
N GLU A 138 -4.68 -29.53 -3.80
CA GLU A 138 -4.50 -30.98 -3.53
C GLU A 138 -3.54 -31.63 -4.55
N GLN A 139 -3.17 -30.91 -5.61
CA GLN A 139 -2.41 -31.43 -6.75
C GLN A 139 -1.01 -30.81 -6.80
N SER A 140 -0.36 -30.68 -5.64
CA SER A 140 1.00 -30.15 -5.57
C SER A 140 1.97 -31.06 -6.34
N LEU A 141 3.05 -30.49 -6.88
CA LEU A 141 4.11 -31.30 -7.47
C LEU A 141 4.74 -32.27 -6.46
N LEU A 142 4.69 -31.98 -5.15
CA LEU A 142 5.09 -32.92 -4.11
C LEU A 142 4.19 -34.16 -4.08
N ALA A 143 2.87 -33.98 -4.17
CA ALA A 143 1.93 -35.08 -4.26
C ALA A 143 2.13 -35.88 -5.57
N ALA A 144 2.40 -35.20 -6.68
CA ALA A 144 2.67 -35.82 -7.97
C ALA A 144 4.01 -36.59 -8.01
N ALA A 145 5.06 -36.04 -7.39
CA ALA A 145 6.39 -36.65 -7.33
C ALA A 145 6.42 -37.91 -6.46
N PHE A 146 5.54 -38.01 -5.45
CA PHE A 146 5.48 -39.12 -4.52
C PHE A 146 4.08 -39.72 -4.41
N PRO A 147 3.59 -40.42 -5.46
CA PRO A 147 2.21 -40.93 -5.51
C PRO A 147 1.93 -41.99 -4.44
N ASN A 148 2.96 -42.65 -3.89
CA ASN A 148 2.84 -43.63 -2.83
C ASN A 148 2.65 -43.02 -1.42
N LEU A 149 2.65 -41.68 -1.30
CA LEU A 149 2.48 -40.95 -0.05
C LEU A 149 1.15 -40.16 -0.09
N PRO A 150 0.00 -40.82 0.16
CA PRO A 150 -1.32 -40.19 -0.02
C PRO A 150 -1.57 -38.99 0.90
N TRP A 151 -0.83 -38.88 2.00
CA TRP A 151 -0.91 -37.73 2.92
C TRP A 151 -0.33 -36.44 2.31
N LEU A 152 0.54 -36.51 1.29
CA LEU A 152 1.05 -35.32 0.60
C LEU A 152 -0.01 -34.64 -0.29
N ALA A 153 -1.05 -35.37 -0.67
CA ALA A 153 -2.21 -34.82 -1.40
C ALA A 153 -3.24 -34.15 -0.46
N ASP A 154 -3.08 -34.27 0.86
CA ASP A 154 -3.98 -33.62 1.81
C ASP A 154 -3.70 -32.11 1.89
N LYS A 155 -4.75 -31.30 1.68
CA LYS A 155 -4.72 -29.83 1.82
C LYS A 155 -4.06 -29.37 3.12
N ARG A 156 -4.33 -30.05 4.23
CA ARG A 156 -3.78 -29.69 5.55
C ARG A 156 -2.27 -29.84 5.60
N VAL A 157 -1.78 -30.92 5.00
CA VAL A 157 -0.34 -31.20 4.91
C VAL A 157 0.32 -30.20 3.99
N ASN A 158 -0.26 -29.92 2.82
CA ASN A 158 0.32 -28.96 1.87
C ASN A 158 0.43 -27.55 2.49
N ARG A 159 -0.64 -27.09 3.16
CA ARG A 159 -0.61 -25.83 3.94
C ARG A 159 0.46 -25.86 5.03
N GLY A 160 0.58 -26.97 5.75
CA GLY A 160 1.61 -27.16 6.76
C GLY A 160 3.02 -27.02 6.19
N ILE A 161 3.28 -27.60 5.02
CA ILE A 161 4.57 -27.49 4.31
C ILE A 161 4.83 -26.04 3.89
N ILE A 162 3.84 -25.35 3.31
CA ILE A 162 3.97 -23.94 2.92
C ILE A 162 4.33 -23.06 4.13
N VAL A 163 3.58 -23.19 5.23
CA VAL A 163 3.83 -22.43 6.47
C VAL A 163 5.20 -22.76 7.04
N PHE A 164 5.55 -24.04 7.15
CA PHE A 164 6.83 -24.48 7.67
C PHE A 164 8.00 -23.92 6.86
N SER A 165 7.92 -23.98 5.53
CA SER A 165 8.94 -23.46 4.64
C SER A 165 9.08 -21.95 4.71
N LEU A 166 7.96 -21.20 4.74
CA LEU A 166 7.98 -19.74 4.86
C LEU A 166 8.55 -19.29 6.21
N VAL A 167 8.05 -19.86 7.31
CA VAL A 167 8.52 -19.52 8.67
C VAL A 167 9.98 -19.92 8.84
N GLY A 168 10.37 -21.12 8.39
CA GLY A 168 11.76 -21.58 8.44
C GLY A 168 12.69 -20.69 7.60
N GLY A 169 12.28 -20.29 6.41
CA GLY A 169 13.03 -19.38 5.55
C GLY A 169 13.21 -18.00 6.18
N LEU A 170 12.16 -17.42 6.76
CA LEU A 170 12.23 -16.15 7.48
C LEU A 170 13.11 -16.24 8.73
N LEU A 171 13.01 -17.33 9.50
CA LEU A 171 13.87 -17.57 10.66
C LEU A 171 15.34 -17.71 10.26
N TYR A 172 15.64 -18.37 9.14
CA TYR A 172 16.98 -18.42 8.58
C TYR A 172 17.49 -17.01 8.22
N LEU A 173 16.71 -16.21 7.50
CA LEU A 173 17.11 -14.84 7.15
C LEU A 173 17.30 -13.97 8.40
N TYR A 174 16.40 -14.09 9.38
CA TYR A 174 16.55 -13.40 10.66
C TYR A 174 17.83 -13.82 11.39
N ASN A 175 18.10 -15.13 11.45
CA ASN A 175 19.34 -15.66 12.02
C ASN A 175 20.58 -15.13 11.28
N ALA A 176 20.55 -15.15 9.95
CA ALA A 176 21.69 -14.80 9.11
C ALA A 176 22.03 -13.30 9.20
N PHE A 177 21.04 -12.41 9.23
CA PHE A 177 21.28 -10.95 9.19
C PHE A 177 21.32 -10.28 10.56
N ILE A 178 20.52 -10.76 11.52
CA ILE A 178 20.38 -10.11 12.84
C ILE A 178 21.04 -10.95 13.93
N GLY A 179 20.94 -12.27 13.83
CA GLY A 179 21.48 -13.19 14.83
C GLY A 179 20.44 -13.64 15.87
N LEU A 180 20.47 -14.93 16.18
CA LEU A 180 19.66 -15.56 17.24
C LEU A 180 20.48 -15.91 18.49
N ALA A 181 21.80 -16.02 18.36
CA ALA A 181 22.72 -16.46 19.39
C ALA A 181 23.37 -15.28 20.13
N ARG A 182 23.94 -15.61 21.29
CA ARG A 182 24.75 -14.72 22.14
C ARG A 182 26.05 -15.45 22.45
N THR A 183 27.14 -14.72 22.59
CA THR A 183 28.45 -15.30 22.99
C THR A 183 28.52 -15.67 24.47
N ALA A 184 27.80 -14.96 25.33
CA ALA A 184 27.76 -15.20 26.76
C ALA A 184 26.41 -14.79 27.39
N PRO A 185 26.05 -15.34 28.57
CA PRO A 185 24.90 -14.86 29.33
C PRO A 185 25.01 -13.35 29.61
N GLY A 186 24.02 -12.57 29.19
CA GLY A 186 24.00 -11.11 29.35
C GLY A 186 24.62 -10.31 28.19
N ALA A 187 25.27 -10.97 27.22
CA ALA A 187 25.73 -10.31 26.01
C ALA A 187 24.56 -9.95 25.07
N PRO A 188 24.75 -8.95 24.18
CA PRO A 188 23.81 -8.66 23.09
C PRO A 188 23.53 -9.90 22.22
N ARG A 189 22.35 -9.92 21.56
CA ARG A 189 21.97 -10.98 20.61
C ARG A 189 22.30 -10.50 19.20
N ASP A 190 23.54 -10.70 18.81
CA ASP A 190 24.18 -10.22 17.58
C ASP A 190 24.94 -11.32 16.82
N HIS A 191 24.81 -12.58 17.25
CA HIS A 191 25.47 -13.71 16.60
C HIS A 191 24.46 -14.60 15.85
N SER A 192 24.79 -15.02 14.64
CA SER A 192 24.05 -16.06 13.93
C SER A 192 24.44 -17.43 14.45
N LEU A 193 23.45 -18.34 14.50
CA LEU A 193 23.69 -19.76 14.69
C LEU A 193 24.38 -20.30 13.44
N ASP A 194 25.50 -21.00 13.64
CA ASP A 194 26.25 -21.66 12.58
C ASP A 194 26.03 -23.17 12.69
N LEU A 195 25.11 -23.71 11.87
CA LEU A 195 24.84 -25.16 11.85
C LEU A 195 26.07 -25.94 11.39
N THR A 196 26.89 -25.35 10.53
CA THR A 196 28.11 -25.96 10.01
C THR A 196 29.10 -26.19 11.15
N ALA A 197 29.36 -25.18 11.97
CA ALA A 197 30.17 -25.30 13.18
C ALA A 197 29.55 -26.23 14.23
N MET A 198 28.22 -26.24 14.35
CA MET A 198 27.51 -27.10 15.31
C MET A 198 27.58 -28.60 14.95
N LEU A 199 27.53 -28.93 13.66
CA LEU A 199 27.43 -30.32 13.19
C LEU A 199 28.77 -30.93 12.75
N ILE A 200 29.75 -30.11 12.34
CA ILE A 200 31.07 -30.55 11.88
C ILE A 200 32.12 -30.18 12.93
N PRO A 201 32.61 -31.16 13.73
CA PRO A 201 33.65 -30.90 14.72
C PRO A 201 34.92 -30.34 14.08
N GLY A 202 35.45 -29.25 14.65
CA GLY A 202 36.67 -28.59 14.16
C GLY A 202 36.44 -27.54 13.07
N TYR A 203 35.19 -27.27 12.68
CA TYR A 203 34.80 -26.15 11.82
C TYR A 203 34.29 -24.98 12.67
N ASP A 204 35.01 -24.62 13.75
CA ASP A 204 34.62 -23.52 14.65
C ASP A 204 35.31 -22.20 14.29
N TYR A 205 34.66 -21.09 14.65
CA TYR A 205 35.26 -19.75 14.59
C TYR A 205 35.81 -19.38 15.98
N GLY A 206 36.95 -19.97 16.35
CA GLY A 206 37.62 -19.64 17.62
C GLY A 206 36.95 -20.26 18.85
N GLY A 207 36.42 -21.47 18.71
CA GLY A 207 35.81 -22.24 19.81
C GLY A 207 34.34 -21.94 20.11
N HIS A 208 33.66 -21.17 19.25
CA HIS A 208 32.23 -20.85 19.37
C HIS A 208 31.44 -21.43 18.18
N ASN A 209 30.27 -22.01 18.47
CA ASN A 209 29.34 -22.55 17.46
C ASN A 209 28.40 -21.46 16.88
N SER A 210 28.87 -20.21 16.84
CA SER A 210 28.11 -19.04 16.41
C SER A 210 29.08 -17.95 15.92
N ALA A 211 28.69 -17.22 14.88
CA ALA A 211 29.49 -16.15 14.28
C ALA A 211 28.75 -14.80 14.33
N LEU A 212 29.45 -13.68 14.23
CA LEU A 212 28.82 -12.34 14.21
C LEU A 212 27.90 -12.20 12.99
N ALA A 213 26.69 -11.69 13.18
CA ALA A 213 25.80 -11.37 12.07
C ALA A 213 26.27 -10.09 11.33
N PRO A 214 26.15 -10.00 9.99
CA PRO A 214 25.58 -11.00 9.10
C PRO A 214 26.53 -12.16 8.79
N HIS A 215 26.05 -13.40 8.88
CA HIS A 215 26.83 -14.60 8.54
C HIS A 215 25.96 -15.71 7.93
N PHE A 216 26.49 -16.33 6.87
CA PHE A 216 25.84 -17.38 6.10
C PHE A 216 26.67 -18.65 6.17
N ASP A 217 26.17 -19.67 6.88
CA ASP A 217 26.85 -20.95 6.95
C ASP A 217 26.34 -21.93 5.87
N PRO A 218 27.23 -22.78 5.31
CA PRO A 218 26.87 -23.70 4.22
C PRO A 218 25.71 -24.65 4.54
N LEU A 219 25.65 -25.21 5.76
CA LEU A 219 24.59 -26.15 6.13
C LEU A 219 23.24 -25.46 6.30
N SER A 220 23.17 -24.32 6.97
CA SER A 220 21.92 -23.55 7.06
C SER A 220 21.48 -23.04 5.69
N PHE A 221 22.41 -22.68 4.81
CA PHE A 221 22.09 -22.32 3.43
C PHE A 221 21.49 -23.51 2.67
N LEU A 222 22.02 -24.72 2.85
CA LEU A 222 21.44 -25.93 2.24
C LEU A 222 20.01 -26.18 2.75
N VAL A 223 19.79 -26.05 4.06
CA VAL A 223 18.44 -26.14 4.65
C VAL A 223 17.51 -25.08 4.04
N PHE A 224 17.97 -23.84 3.91
CA PHE A 224 17.21 -22.76 3.30
C PHE A 224 16.83 -23.04 1.84
N VAL A 225 17.77 -23.53 1.02
CA VAL A 225 17.50 -23.97 -0.35
C VAL A 225 16.49 -25.12 -0.37
N GLY A 226 16.61 -26.08 0.55
CA GLY A 226 15.65 -27.19 0.70
C GLY A 226 14.23 -26.71 1.05
N LEU A 227 14.10 -25.74 1.96
CA LEU A 227 12.81 -25.11 2.29
C LEU A 227 12.24 -24.34 1.10
N GLY A 228 13.09 -23.64 0.34
CA GLY A 228 12.70 -22.96 -0.90
C GLY A 228 12.21 -23.93 -1.97
N ALA A 229 12.88 -25.07 -2.14
CA ALA A 229 12.43 -26.13 -3.03
C ALA A 229 11.09 -26.72 -2.56
N LEU A 230 10.97 -27.05 -1.27
CA LEU A 230 9.70 -27.54 -0.69
C LEU A 230 8.56 -26.56 -0.94
N LEU A 231 8.80 -25.27 -0.75
CA LEU A 231 7.82 -24.22 -1.03
C LEU A 231 7.45 -24.21 -2.52
N PHE A 232 8.43 -24.20 -3.43
CA PHE A 232 8.19 -24.23 -4.88
C PHE A 232 7.34 -25.44 -5.29
N PHE A 233 7.71 -26.66 -4.86
CA PHE A 233 6.98 -27.88 -5.21
C PHE A 233 5.61 -27.99 -4.53
N ALA A 234 5.41 -27.36 -3.36
CA ALA A 234 4.10 -27.28 -2.70
C ALA A 234 3.16 -26.26 -3.36
N GLN A 235 3.70 -25.24 -4.03
CA GLN A 235 2.95 -24.13 -4.62
C GLN A 235 2.51 -24.40 -6.07
N TYR A 236 3.32 -25.13 -6.86
CA TYR A 236 2.97 -25.44 -8.23
C TYR A 236 2.00 -26.61 -8.29
N SER A 237 0.79 -26.36 -8.79
CA SER A 237 -0.18 -27.40 -9.16
C SER A 237 0.11 -27.86 -10.59
N THR A 238 0.19 -29.17 -10.84
CA THR A 238 0.02 -29.66 -12.21
C THR A 238 -1.37 -29.27 -12.69
N PRO A 239 -1.57 -28.76 -13.92
CA PRO A 239 -2.91 -28.60 -14.46
C PRO A 239 -3.63 -29.97 -14.37
N PRO A 240 -4.96 -29.99 -14.17
CA PRO A 240 -5.69 -31.24 -14.13
C PRO A 240 -5.40 -31.98 -15.43
N MET A 241 -4.73 -33.13 -15.33
CA MET A 241 -4.63 -34.07 -16.43
C MET A 241 -6.07 -34.47 -16.74
N ASP A 242 -6.63 -33.95 -17.83
CA ASP A 242 -7.80 -34.58 -18.42
C ASP A 242 -7.46 -36.05 -18.69
N GLY A 243 -8.45 -36.93 -18.60
CA GLY A 243 -8.26 -38.38 -18.68
C GLY A 243 -7.85 -38.88 -20.06
N GLY A 244 -6.64 -38.53 -20.50
CA GLY A 244 -6.06 -38.92 -21.77
C GLY A 244 -4.77 -39.71 -21.59
N GLY A 245 -4.91 -41.03 -21.38
CA GLY A 245 -3.93 -42.04 -21.79
C GLY A 245 -2.53 -41.96 -21.18
N ALA A 246 -2.24 -42.89 -20.28
CA ALA A 246 -0.88 -43.36 -20.09
C ALA A 246 -0.34 -43.86 -21.44
N THR A 247 0.46 -43.06 -22.14
CA THR A 247 1.36 -43.59 -23.15
C THR A 247 2.54 -44.18 -22.39
N ALA A 248 2.52 -45.51 -22.31
CA ALA A 248 3.69 -46.29 -21.96
C ALA A 248 4.92 -45.76 -22.75
N PRO A 249 6.12 -45.77 -22.17
CA PRO A 249 7.32 -45.46 -22.93
C PRO A 249 7.39 -46.38 -24.15
N PRO A 250 7.79 -45.89 -25.33
CA PRO A 250 7.89 -46.74 -26.51
C PRO A 250 8.79 -47.92 -26.17
N ALA A 251 8.24 -49.13 -26.35
CA ALA A 251 8.99 -50.36 -26.28
C ALA A 251 10.25 -50.19 -27.14
N ALA A 252 11.40 -50.49 -26.55
CA ALA A 252 12.66 -50.52 -27.27
C ALA A 252 12.47 -51.38 -28.52
N ALA A 253 12.54 -50.73 -29.69
CA ALA A 253 12.68 -51.43 -30.94
C ALA A 253 13.99 -52.21 -30.84
N SER A 254 13.88 -53.52 -30.77
CA SER A 254 14.99 -54.43 -31.04
C SER A 254 15.52 -54.09 -32.43
N GLU A 255 16.75 -53.57 -32.49
CA GLU A 255 17.52 -53.54 -33.74
C GLU A 255 17.72 -54.99 -34.19
N ASP A 256 16.91 -55.38 -35.16
CA ASP A 256 17.05 -56.61 -35.92
C ASP A 256 18.25 -56.44 -36.85
N THR A 257 19.40 -56.96 -36.43
CA THR A 257 20.58 -57.10 -37.30
C THR A 257 20.34 -58.28 -38.23
N SER A 258 19.65 -58.05 -39.34
CA SER A 258 19.65 -58.97 -40.48
C SER A 258 20.82 -58.60 -41.40
N GLU A 259 21.83 -59.47 -41.33
CA GLU A 259 22.82 -59.74 -42.36
C GLU A 259 22.19 -59.76 -43.75
N GLU A 260 22.80 -59.09 -44.73
CA GLU A 260 22.78 -59.57 -46.12
C GLU A 260 24.15 -59.28 -46.77
N GLU A 261 24.52 -60.26 -47.58
CA GLU A 261 25.82 -60.62 -48.16
C GLU A 261 26.41 -59.62 -49.18
#